data_AF-A0A6M1RPQ1-F1
#
_entry.id   AF-A0A6M1RPQ1-F1
#
_cell.length_a   1.000
_cell.length_b   1.000
_cell.length_c   1.000
_cell.angle_alpha   90.00
_cell.angle_beta   90.00
_cell.angle_gamma   90.00
#
_symmetry.space_group_name_H-M   'P 1'
#
loop_
_entity.id
_entity.type
_entity.pdbx_description
1 polymer ?
#
loop_
_entity_poly.entity_id
_entity_poly.type
_entity_poly.pdbx_seq_one_letter_code
_entity_poly.pdbx_strand_id
1 'polypeptide(L)'
;MLPLRFFSRAIAAFALLLFASTAYSAELLDTDDVNSAESPFERQQVNVSEPICRNNLRTQLLAQQIAFSDSENSPEERRLAEESIDYARDVFAESQSYCKASFALTEFLDKDLLEQAQVPKSGQVQSFDP
;
A
#
# COMPACT_ATOMS: atom_id res chain seq x y z
N MET A 1 26.72 -8.16 58.35
CA MET A 1 26.71 -9.05 57.18
C MET A 1 26.82 -8.18 55.93
N LEU A 2 27.94 -8.30 55.22
CA LEU A 2 28.29 -7.66 53.94
C LEU A 2 29.29 -8.64 53.28
N PRO A 3 29.57 -8.57 51.97
CA PRO A 3 28.71 -8.67 50.79
C PRO A 3 29.12 -9.89 49.91
N LEU A 4 28.26 -10.38 49.02
CA LEU A 4 28.71 -11.21 47.89
C LEU A 4 28.49 -10.47 46.57
N ARG A 5 29.60 -9.99 46.02
CA ARG A 5 29.77 -9.65 44.61
C ARG A 5 30.02 -10.95 43.85
N PHE A 6 29.36 -11.15 42.71
CA PHE A 6 29.98 -11.84 41.57
C PHE A 6 29.41 -11.28 40.27
N PHE A 7 30.11 -10.29 39.73
CA PHE A 7 30.10 -10.01 38.30
C PHE A 7 30.86 -11.15 37.63
N SER A 8 30.16 -12.00 36.88
CA SER A 8 30.81 -13.01 36.04
C SER A 8 31.19 -12.37 34.71
N ARG A 9 32.49 -12.45 34.43
CA ARG A 9 33.16 -11.96 33.22
C ARG A 9 33.12 -13.01 32.11
N ALA A 10 33.33 -12.52 30.89
CA ALA A 10 33.58 -13.22 29.63
C ALA A 10 32.29 -13.73 28.96
N ILE A 11 32.09 -13.52 27.66
CA ILE A 11 32.91 -14.12 26.60
C ILE A 11 32.91 -13.28 25.31
N ALA A 12 34.12 -13.20 24.74
CA ALA A 12 34.50 -13.02 23.33
C ALA A 12 34.13 -11.73 22.59
N ALA A 13 35.16 -10.90 22.43
CA ALA A 13 35.32 -9.98 21.32
C ALA A 13 35.14 -10.70 19.98
N PHE A 14 34.19 -10.24 19.17
CA PHE A 14 34.06 -10.64 17.77
C PHE A 14 34.75 -9.58 16.92
N ALA A 15 36.08 -9.73 16.76
CA ALA A 15 36.90 -8.91 15.88
C ALA A 15 37.55 -9.83 14.84
N LEU A 16 36.84 -10.03 13.72
CA LEU A 16 37.40 -10.58 12.48
C LEU A 16 36.80 -9.80 11.30
N LEU A 17 37.31 -8.58 11.11
CA LEU A 17 37.39 -7.97 9.79
C LEU A 17 38.80 -8.26 9.30
N LEU A 18 38.99 -9.10 8.27
CA LEU A 18 40.02 -8.91 7.24
C LEU A 18 39.74 -9.83 6.02
N PHE A 19 39.44 -9.18 4.90
CA PHE A 19 39.93 -9.42 3.53
C PHE A 19 39.74 -10.79 2.86
N ALA A 20 38.80 -10.80 1.91
CA ALA A 20 38.91 -11.25 0.51
C ALA A 20 37.52 -11.76 0.09
N SER A 21 36.79 -11.14 -0.83
CA SER A 21 37.17 -10.92 -2.22
C SER A 21 36.19 -9.93 -2.83
N THR A 22 36.66 -8.80 -3.35
CA THR A 22 35.95 -8.13 -4.45
C THR A 22 36.98 -7.63 -5.44
N ALA A 23 37.24 -8.43 -6.48
CA ALA A 23 37.74 -7.88 -7.72
C ALA A 23 36.57 -7.13 -8.38
N TYR A 24 36.28 -5.93 -7.89
CA TYR A 24 35.41 -5.01 -8.61
C TYR A 24 36.23 -4.46 -9.78
N SER A 25 35.90 -4.89 -10.99
CA SER A 25 36.37 -4.23 -12.20
C SER A 25 35.60 -2.92 -12.31
N ALA A 26 36.31 -1.80 -12.23
CA ALA A 26 35.78 -0.51 -12.60
C ALA A 26 35.90 -0.39 -14.12
N GLU A 27 34.81 -0.61 -14.85
CA GLU A 27 34.71 -0.13 -16.23
C GLU A 27 34.08 1.27 -16.24
N LEU A 28 34.73 2.12 -17.04
CA LEU A 28 34.49 3.54 -17.19
C LEU A 28 33.16 3.81 -17.89
N LEU A 29 32.56 4.92 -17.47
CA LEU A 29 31.36 5.57 -17.97
C LEU A 29 31.31 5.63 -19.50
N ASP A 30 30.17 5.22 -20.07
CA ASP A 30 29.67 5.83 -21.29
C ASP A 30 28.38 6.59 -20.96
N THR A 31 28.53 7.91 -20.88
CA THR A 31 27.44 8.86 -20.76
C THR A 31 26.93 9.12 -22.16
N ASP A 32 25.88 8.40 -22.57
CA ASP A 32 25.08 8.83 -23.71
C ASP A 32 23.85 9.61 -23.24
N ASP A 33 23.85 10.85 -23.71
CA ASP A 33 22.92 11.95 -23.59
C ASP A 33 21.45 11.53 -23.81
N VAL A 34 20.61 11.65 -22.78
CA VAL A 34 19.17 11.85 -22.99
C VAL A 34 18.72 12.98 -22.08
N ASN A 35 18.65 14.17 -22.70
CA ASN A 35 17.80 15.26 -22.24
C ASN A 35 16.37 14.74 -22.02
N SER A 36 15.99 14.55 -20.75
CA SER A 36 14.59 14.52 -20.36
C SER A 36 14.42 15.41 -19.13
N ALA A 37 13.97 16.63 -19.39
CA ALA A 37 13.54 17.54 -18.36
C ALA A 37 12.22 17.00 -17.76
N GLU A 38 12.28 16.29 -16.62
CA GLU A 38 11.08 15.94 -15.85
C GLU A 38 11.29 16.06 -14.33
N SER A 39 10.51 16.99 -13.76
CA SER A 39 9.90 17.04 -12.42
C SER A 39 10.72 16.85 -11.13
N PRO A 40 10.78 17.85 -10.22
CA PRO A 40 11.37 17.71 -8.91
C PRO A 40 10.34 17.09 -7.96
N PHE A 41 10.25 15.77 -7.91
CA PHE A 41 9.83 14.94 -6.77
C PHE A 41 9.56 13.54 -7.32
N GLU A 42 10.63 12.78 -7.52
CA GLU A 42 10.49 11.33 -7.61
C GLU A 42 9.94 10.88 -6.25
N ARG A 43 8.63 10.58 -6.18
CA ARG A 43 8.04 9.93 -5.01
C ARG A 43 8.81 8.63 -4.85
N GLN A 44 9.80 8.63 -3.95
CA GLN A 44 10.52 7.43 -3.54
C GLN A 44 9.47 6.36 -3.31
N GLN A 45 9.44 5.35 -4.19
CA GLN A 45 8.47 4.26 -4.11
C GLN A 45 8.77 3.53 -2.80
N VAL A 46 8.04 3.86 -1.74
CA VAL A 46 8.14 3.15 -0.48
C VAL A 46 7.62 1.75 -0.78
N ASN A 47 8.49 0.74 -0.74
CA ASN A 47 8.08 -0.64 -0.88
C ASN A 47 7.30 -1.03 0.40
N VAL A 48 5.99 -0.79 0.38
CA VAL A 48 5.09 -1.07 1.51
C VAL A 48 4.90 -2.58 1.60
N SER A 49 4.99 -3.15 2.80
CA SER A 49 4.83 -4.59 3.00
C SER A 49 3.36 -5.01 3.03
N GLU A 50 3.08 -6.25 2.63
CA GLU A 50 1.73 -6.85 2.62
C GLU A 50 0.96 -6.69 3.95
N PRO A 51 1.56 -6.87 5.15
CA PRO A 51 0.85 -6.64 6.41
C PRO A 51 0.40 -5.18 6.62
N ILE A 52 1.19 -4.21 6.17
CA ILE A 52 0.83 -2.79 6.25
C ILE A 52 -0.32 -2.51 5.29
N CYS A 53 -0.21 -2.99 4.05
CA CYS A 53 -1.27 -2.86 3.06
C CYS A 53 -2.58 -3.54 3.50
N ARG A 54 -2.52 -4.70 4.15
CA ARG A 54 -3.68 -5.38 4.71
C ARG A 54 -4.39 -4.53 5.76
N ASN A 55 -3.62 -3.91 6.66
CA ASN A 55 -4.18 -3.02 7.68
C ASN A 55 -4.79 -1.78 7.05
N ASN A 56 -4.13 -1.21 6.02
CA ASN A 56 -4.66 -0.07 5.27
C ASN A 56 -5.98 -0.45 4.57
N LEU A 57 -5.98 -1.53 3.78
CA LEU A 57 -7.16 -2.03 3.08
C LEU A 57 -8.32 -2.28 4.05
N ARG A 58 -8.06 -2.84 5.24
CA ARG A 58 -9.09 -3.03 6.28
C ARG A 58 -9.72 -1.70 6.68
N THR A 59 -8.92 -0.68 6.95
CA THR A 59 -9.40 0.65 7.32
C THR A 59 -10.19 1.30 6.19
N GLN A 60 -9.69 1.20 4.96
CA GLN A 60 -10.35 1.73 3.76
C GLN A 60 -11.70 1.06 3.52
N LEU A 61 -11.75 -0.28 3.55
CA LEU A 61 -13.00 -1.04 3.38
C LEU A 61 -14.02 -0.75 4.46
N LEU A 62 -13.59 -0.51 5.71
CA LEU A 62 -14.49 -0.10 6.78
C LEU A 62 -15.11 1.27 6.49
N ALA A 63 -14.32 2.25 6.04
CA ALA A 63 -14.81 3.57 5.68
C ALA A 63 -15.86 3.49 4.56
N GLN A 64 -15.61 2.68 3.54
CA GLN A 64 -16.56 2.48 2.43
C GLN A 64 -17.83 1.73 2.88
N GLN A 65 -17.71 0.75 3.79
CA GLN A 65 -18.90 0.07 4.35
C GLN A 65 -19.78 1.04 5.13
N ILE A 66 -19.18 1.94 5.91
CA ILE A 66 -19.91 3.00 6.62
C ILE A 66 -20.63 3.88 5.60
N ALA A 67 -19.91 4.37 4.58
CA ALA A 67 -20.49 5.23 3.55
C ALA A 67 -21.64 4.56 2.80
N PHE A 68 -21.53 3.28 2.47
CA PHE A 68 -22.61 2.50 1.85
C PHE A 68 -23.84 2.32 2.76
N SER A 69 -23.62 2.11 4.06
CA SER A 69 -24.69 1.83 5.03
C SER A 69 -25.43 3.07 5.53
N ASP A 70 -24.84 4.25 5.39
CA ASP A 70 -25.43 5.51 5.85
C ASP A 70 -26.59 5.91 4.94
N SER A 71 -27.81 5.95 5.50
CA SER A 71 -29.02 6.36 4.77
C SER A 71 -29.05 7.85 4.45
N GLU A 72 -28.25 8.66 5.15
CA GLU A 72 -28.16 10.10 4.89
C GLU A 72 -27.27 10.41 3.68
N ASN A 73 -26.41 9.48 3.25
CA ASN A 73 -25.64 9.61 2.01
C ASN A 73 -26.54 9.45 0.79
N SER A 74 -26.22 10.19 -0.27
CA SER A 74 -26.95 10.07 -1.54
C SER A 74 -26.81 8.66 -2.13
N PRO A 75 -27.78 8.20 -2.93
CA PRO A 75 -27.66 6.92 -3.61
C PRO A 75 -26.38 6.77 -4.45
N GLU A 76 -25.91 7.87 -5.05
CA GLU A 76 -24.67 7.88 -5.84
C GLU A 76 -23.43 7.62 -4.98
N GLU A 77 -23.31 8.28 -3.83
CA GLU A 77 -22.19 8.08 -2.88
C GLU A 77 -22.17 6.65 -2.33
N ARG A 78 -23.35 6.12 -2.00
CA ARG A 78 -23.48 4.75 -1.48
C ARG A 78 -23.07 3.73 -2.54
N ARG A 79 -23.49 3.94 -3.77
CA ARG A 79 -23.16 3.07 -4.91
C ARG A 79 -21.67 3.15 -5.26
N LEU A 80 -21.06 4.33 -5.22
CA LEU A 80 -19.60 4.50 -5.38
C LEU A 80 -18.85 3.72 -4.29
N ALA A 81 -19.32 3.79 -3.05
CA ALA A 81 -18.71 3.06 -1.94
C ALA A 81 -18.82 1.53 -2.15
N GLU A 82 -19.98 1.01 -2.53
CA GLU A 82 -20.18 -0.41 -2.89
C GLU A 82 -19.23 -0.85 -4.01
N GLU A 83 -19.19 -0.10 -5.12
CA GLU A 83 -18.36 -0.46 -6.27
C GLU A 83 -16.87 -0.42 -5.95
N SER A 84 -16.42 0.51 -5.12
CA SER A 84 -15.02 0.57 -4.66
C SER A 84 -14.63 -0.66 -3.83
N ILE A 85 -15.56 -1.16 -3.01
CA ILE A 85 -15.37 -2.39 -2.22
C ILE A 85 -15.23 -3.59 -3.14
N ASP A 86 -16.14 -3.72 -4.11
CA ASP A 86 -16.14 -4.85 -5.04
C ASP A 86 -14.90 -4.84 -5.93
N TYR A 87 -14.51 -3.67 -6.46
CA TYR A 87 -13.29 -3.55 -7.25
C TYR A 87 -12.04 -3.98 -6.47
N ALA A 88 -11.92 -3.56 -5.20
CA ALA A 88 -10.80 -3.97 -4.36
C ALA A 88 -10.79 -5.48 -4.08
N ARG A 89 -11.98 -6.09 -3.92
CA ARG A 89 -12.15 -7.54 -3.72
C ARG A 89 -11.74 -8.32 -4.95
N ASP A 90 -12.14 -7.88 -6.14
CA ASP A 90 -11.79 -8.51 -7.41
C ASP A 90 -10.28 -8.49 -7.63
N VAL A 91 -9.65 -7.32 -7.44
CA VAL A 91 -8.19 -7.19 -7.53
C VAL A 91 -7.47 -8.08 -6.52
N PHE A 92 -8.00 -8.24 -5.29
CA PHE A 92 -7.44 -9.19 -4.34
C PHE A 92 -7.62 -10.65 -4.79
N ALA A 93 -8.80 -11.01 -5.29
CA ALA A 93 -9.09 -12.37 -5.74
C ALA A 93 -8.14 -12.81 -6.87
N GLU A 94 -7.87 -11.91 -7.82
CA GLU A 94 -6.96 -12.15 -8.94
C GLU A 94 -5.48 -12.15 -8.52
N SER A 95 -5.09 -11.19 -7.68
CA SER A 95 -3.66 -10.94 -7.43
C SER A 95 -3.12 -11.54 -6.15
N GLN A 96 -3.98 -11.90 -5.20
CA GLN A 96 -3.66 -12.34 -3.85
C GLN A 96 -2.73 -11.36 -3.09
N SER A 97 -2.79 -10.06 -3.43
CA SER A 97 -1.97 -9.00 -2.84
C SER A 97 -2.85 -7.92 -2.20
N TYR A 98 -2.62 -7.66 -0.91
CA TYR A 98 -3.29 -6.57 -0.19
C TYR A 98 -2.81 -5.21 -0.67
N CYS A 99 -1.54 -5.09 -1.08
CA CYS A 99 -1.02 -3.84 -1.62
C CYS A 99 -1.73 -3.48 -2.93
N LYS A 100 -1.84 -4.42 -3.87
CA LYS A 100 -2.57 -4.18 -5.13
C LYS A 100 -4.03 -3.81 -4.89
N ALA A 101 -4.71 -4.51 -4.00
CA ALA A 101 -6.11 -4.21 -3.66
C ALA A 101 -6.27 -2.83 -2.98
N SER A 102 -5.37 -2.46 -2.06
CA SER A 102 -5.41 -1.14 -1.39
C SER A 102 -5.13 0.00 -2.38
N PHE A 103 -4.18 -0.19 -3.31
CA PHE A 103 -3.93 0.78 -4.37
C PHE A 103 -5.11 0.88 -5.33
N ALA A 104 -5.70 -0.23 -5.73
CA ALA A 104 -6.89 -0.24 -6.59
C ALA A 104 -8.08 0.48 -5.95
N LEU A 105 -8.34 0.26 -4.66
CA LEU A 105 -9.36 1.00 -3.92
C LEU A 105 -9.04 2.50 -3.91
N THR A 106 -7.80 2.85 -3.57
CA THR A 106 -7.37 4.26 -3.52
C THR A 106 -7.52 4.91 -4.89
N GLU A 107 -7.06 4.26 -5.96
CA GLU A 107 -7.15 4.77 -7.33
C GLU A 107 -8.60 4.90 -7.81
N PHE A 108 -9.47 3.96 -7.45
CA PHE A 108 -10.90 4.04 -7.76
C PHE A 108 -11.55 5.29 -7.13
N LEU A 109 -11.09 5.69 -5.94
CA LEU A 109 -11.56 6.88 -5.23
C LEU A 109 -10.82 8.18 -5.62
N ASP A 110 -9.58 8.08 -6.13
CA ASP A 110 -8.68 9.22 -6.41
C ASP A 110 -8.83 9.78 -7.83
N LYS A 111 -9.73 9.24 -8.65
CA LYS A 111 -10.01 9.73 -9.99
C LYS A 111 -11.47 10.11 -10.15
N ASP A 112 -11.70 11.04 -11.09
CA ASP A 112 -12.97 11.43 -11.72
C ASP A 112 -13.75 10.27 -12.36
N LEU A 113 -13.68 9.04 -11.84
CA LEU A 113 -14.52 7.89 -12.19
C LEU A 113 -15.95 8.01 -11.65
N LEU A 114 -16.32 9.19 -11.15
CA LEU A 114 -17.72 9.60 -10.96
C LEU A 114 -18.55 9.28 -12.21
N GLU A 115 -18.01 9.38 -13.43
CA GLU A 115 -18.76 9.05 -14.66
C GLU A 115 -19.13 7.57 -14.81
N GLN A 116 -18.30 6.63 -14.33
CA GLN A 116 -18.65 5.20 -14.37
C GLN A 116 -19.61 4.81 -13.25
N ALA A 117 -19.51 5.53 -12.14
CA ALA A 117 -20.43 5.37 -11.05
C ALA A 117 -21.83 5.87 -11.50
N GLN A 118 -21.95 7.05 -12.08
CA GLN A 118 -23.24 7.68 -12.42
C GLN A 118 -24.28 6.79 -13.14
N VAL A 119 -23.85 5.80 -13.92
CA VAL A 119 -24.75 4.81 -14.52
C VAL A 119 -24.76 3.53 -13.70
N PRO A 120 -25.83 3.25 -12.97
CA PRO A 120 -25.87 2.11 -12.09
C PRO A 120 -25.96 0.80 -12.88
N LYS A 121 -25.30 -0.24 -12.37
CA LYS A 121 -25.25 -1.55 -13.04
C LYS A 121 -26.64 -2.19 -13.08
N SER A 122 -26.90 -2.98 -14.12
CA SER A 122 -28.18 -3.71 -14.23
C SER A 122 -28.36 -4.62 -13.02
N GLY A 123 -29.49 -4.47 -12.31
CA GLY A 123 -29.79 -5.23 -11.09
C GLY A 123 -29.25 -4.62 -9.79
N GLN A 124 -28.55 -3.49 -9.85
CA GLN A 124 -28.09 -2.77 -8.66
C GLN A 124 -29.25 -1.99 -8.02
N VAL A 125 -29.31 -1.99 -6.68
CA VAL A 125 -30.30 -1.27 -5.90
C VAL A 125 -30.06 0.23 -6.04
N GLN A 126 -31.05 0.96 -6.58
CA GLN A 126 -30.94 2.38 -6.94
C GLN A 126 -31.32 3.34 -5.83
N SER A 127 -32.12 2.86 -4.89
CA SER A 127 -32.50 3.60 -3.69
C SER A 127 -32.67 2.59 -2.57
N PHE A 128 -32.34 3.02 -1.36
CA PHE A 128 -32.82 2.38 -0.17
C PHE A 128 -33.90 3.31 0.35
N ASP A 129 -35.16 2.97 0.10
CA ASP A 129 -36.27 3.71 0.69
C ASP A 129 -36.18 3.56 2.21
N PRO A 130 -36.38 4.64 2.99
CA PRO A 130 -36.28 4.62 4.45
C PRO A 130 -37.37 3.77 5.13
#